data_AF-A0A353Q9Q6-F1
#
_entry.id   AF-A0A353Q9Q6-F1
#
_cell.length_a   1.000
_cell.length_b   1.000
_cell.length_c   1.000
_cell.angle_alpha   90.00
_cell.angle_beta   90.00
_cell.angle_gamma   90.00
#
_symmetry.space_group_name_H-M   'P 1'
#
loop_
_entity.id
_entity.type
_entity.pdbx_description
1 polymer ?
#
loop_
_entity_poly.entity_id
_entity_poly.type
_entity_poly.pdbx_seq_one_letter_code
_entity_poly.pdbx_strand_id
1 'polypeptide(L)'
;MRKRFLFCISLLLLTAVACEKETERMEDYVADFATVVRENDAVKFLLDNNRLLTPSPPSDYTGKDGQRVVISYTPLHGDSVKIRQVGAIFTDGIRPDGYPERWAHDPVKIQSIWVGGGYLNMILEVEYHSKSHVIALLRDPSSETNDLYFSHSRADDPAGYPKKMYASFRLSELRTAGHEEEAVPFRLIIYTDEGLRKMEFVLPSE
;
A
#
# COMPACT_ATOMS: atom_id res chain seq x y z
N MET A 1 67.40 24.73 -2.44
CA MET A 1 66.24 24.18 -1.69
C MET A 1 65.00 25.07 -1.61
N ARG A 2 64.90 26.20 -2.35
CA ARG A 2 63.75 27.13 -2.26
C ARG A 2 62.70 27.06 -3.39
N LYS A 3 63.01 26.41 -4.53
CA LYS A 3 62.09 26.35 -5.69
C LYS A 3 61.17 25.12 -5.74
N ARG A 4 61.43 24.08 -4.94
CA ARG A 4 60.54 22.91 -4.82
C ARG A 4 59.39 23.10 -3.82
N PHE A 5 59.52 24.08 -2.92
CA PHE A 5 58.50 24.37 -1.91
C PHE A 5 57.32 25.20 -2.46
N LEU A 6 57.56 26.00 -3.50
CA LEU A 6 56.52 26.83 -4.14
C LEU A 6 55.58 26.04 -5.06
N PHE A 7 55.97 24.87 -5.54
CA PHE A 7 55.11 24.03 -6.39
C PHE A 7 54.07 23.23 -5.56
N CYS A 8 54.37 22.95 -4.29
CA CYS A 8 53.46 22.26 -3.39
C CYS A 8 52.32 23.15 -2.86
N ILE A 9 52.48 24.47 -2.87
CA ILE A 9 51.46 25.41 -2.38
C ILE A 9 50.42 25.73 -3.47
N SER A 10 50.81 25.70 -4.75
CA SER A 10 49.90 25.88 -5.89
C SER A 10 48.94 24.69 -6.09
N LEU A 11 49.41 23.47 -5.83
CA LEU A 11 48.57 22.26 -5.96
C LEU A 11 47.60 22.05 -4.79
N LEU A 12 47.79 22.76 -3.67
CA LEU A 12 46.93 22.66 -2.48
C LEU A 12 45.71 23.60 -2.51
N LEU A 13 45.67 24.54 -3.45
CA LEU A 13 44.58 25.53 -3.56
C LEU A 13 43.44 25.10 -4.51
N LEU A 14 43.58 23.97 -5.20
CA LEU A 14 42.57 23.45 -6.13
C LEU A 14 41.57 22.46 -5.49
N THR A 15 41.73 22.11 -4.21
CA THR A 15 40.86 21.12 -3.53
C THR A 15 39.77 21.73 -2.66
N ALA A 16 39.65 23.06 -2.61
CA ALA A 16 38.73 23.76 -1.70
C ALA A 16 37.47 24.34 -2.34
N VAL A 17 37.15 23.99 -3.59
CA VAL A 17 35.78 24.21 -4.12
C VAL A 17 34.98 22.93 -3.88
N ALA A 18 34.81 22.58 -2.60
CA ALA A 18 33.74 21.68 -2.21
C ALA A 18 32.44 22.48 -2.42
N CYS A 19 31.73 22.15 -3.50
CA CYS A 19 30.37 22.64 -3.72
C CYS A 19 29.54 22.09 -2.56
N GLU A 20 29.31 22.92 -1.54
CA GLU A 20 28.45 22.62 -0.41
C GLU A 20 27.04 22.53 -1.00
N LYS A 21 26.68 21.35 -1.46
CA LYS A 21 25.33 21.08 -1.94
C LYS A 21 24.48 21.16 -0.69
N GLU A 22 23.78 22.28 -0.52
CA GLU A 22 22.80 22.41 0.55
C GLU A 22 21.93 21.16 0.49
N THR A 23 21.96 20.37 1.55
CA THR A 23 21.08 19.23 1.70
C THR A 23 19.68 19.84 1.83
N GLU A 24 19.01 20.06 0.70
CA GLU A 24 17.58 20.36 0.67
C GLU A 24 16.92 19.24 1.46
N ARG A 25 16.49 19.59 2.68
CA ARG A 25 15.86 18.65 3.59
C ARG A 25 14.57 18.23 2.92
N MET A 26 14.52 17.01 2.39
CA MET A 26 13.33 16.46 1.78
C MET A 26 12.17 16.69 2.74
N GLU A 27 11.18 17.48 2.32
CA GLU A 27 10.08 17.89 3.19
C GLU A 27 9.45 16.63 3.81
N ASP A 28 9.28 16.61 5.12
CA ASP A 28 8.72 15.46 5.83
C ASP A 28 7.31 15.18 5.27
N TYR A 29 7.12 14.01 4.65
CA TYR A 29 5.84 13.57 4.12
C TYR A 29 5.50 12.19 4.67
N VAL A 30 4.20 11.95 4.81
CA VAL A 30 3.63 10.69 5.28
C VAL A 30 2.93 10.03 4.10
N ALA A 31 2.92 8.69 4.06
CA ALA A 31 2.14 7.91 3.12
C ALA A 31 1.23 6.94 3.87
N ASP A 32 -0.08 7.02 3.62
CA ASP A 32 -1.09 6.21 4.29
C ASP A 32 -2.12 5.66 3.29
N PHE A 33 -2.76 4.56 3.67
CA PHE A 33 -3.99 4.12 3.01
C PHE A 33 -5.17 4.90 3.60
N ALA A 34 -6.11 5.29 2.74
CA ALA A 34 -7.29 6.02 3.12
C ALA A 34 -8.50 5.63 2.28
N THR A 35 -9.68 5.97 2.78
CA THR A 35 -10.94 5.92 2.05
C THR A 35 -11.35 7.33 1.67
N VAL A 36 -11.69 7.55 0.39
CA VAL A 36 -12.20 8.82 -0.11
C VAL A 36 -13.59 9.07 0.48
N VAL A 37 -13.77 10.26 1.06
CA VAL A 37 -15.06 10.73 1.58
C VAL A 37 -15.43 12.02 0.85
N ARG A 38 -16.61 12.04 0.23
CA ARG A 38 -17.15 13.22 -0.47
C ARG A 38 -18.27 13.87 0.34
N GLU A 39 -18.05 15.11 0.78
CA GLU A 39 -19.03 15.91 1.53
C GLU A 39 -19.22 17.25 0.82
N ASN A 40 -20.44 17.56 0.35
CA ASN A 40 -20.75 18.83 -0.33
C ASN A 40 -19.73 19.20 -1.43
N ASP A 41 -19.38 18.24 -2.28
CA ASP A 41 -18.35 18.31 -3.33
C ASP A 41 -16.88 18.47 -2.85
N ALA A 42 -16.63 18.60 -1.55
CA ALA A 42 -15.29 18.56 -0.99
C ALA A 42 -14.78 17.12 -0.83
N VAL A 43 -13.51 16.89 -1.17
CA VAL A 43 -12.83 15.60 -1.00
C VAL A 43 -12.05 15.59 0.31
N LYS A 44 -12.33 14.59 1.15
CA LYS A 44 -11.59 14.28 2.38
C LYS A 44 -11.08 12.84 2.32
N PHE A 45 -10.18 12.49 3.24
CA PHE A 45 -9.56 11.17 3.31
C PHE A 45 -9.67 10.60 4.72
N LEU A 46 -10.45 9.52 4.88
CA LEU A 46 -10.59 8.79 6.13
C LEU A 46 -9.48 7.74 6.24
N LEU A 47 -8.58 7.91 7.20
CA LEU A 47 -7.52 6.95 7.50
C LEU A 47 -8.07 5.73 8.26
N ASP A 48 -7.31 4.64 8.26
CA ASP A 48 -7.66 3.39 8.96
C ASP A 48 -7.72 3.53 10.49
N ASN A 49 -7.16 4.61 11.04
CA ASN A 49 -7.23 4.96 12.47
C ASN A 49 -8.38 5.94 12.79
N ASN A 50 -9.37 6.05 11.89
CA ASN A 50 -10.55 6.92 12.00
C ASN A 50 -10.28 8.43 11.97
N ARG A 51 -9.06 8.87 11.68
CA ARG A 51 -8.79 10.29 11.42
C ARG A 51 -9.30 10.71 10.05
N LEU A 52 -10.03 11.81 9.99
CA LEU A 52 -10.56 12.38 8.75
C LEU A 52 -9.71 13.57 8.31
N LEU A 53 -8.83 13.35 7.34
CA LEU A 53 -7.94 14.38 6.81
C LEU A 53 -8.70 15.33 5.88
N THR A 54 -8.48 16.63 6.09
CA THR A 54 -9.05 17.71 5.27
C THR A 54 -7.95 18.39 4.44
N PRO A 55 -7.96 18.24 3.11
CA PRO A 55 -6.99 18.90 2.25
C PRO A 55 -7.04 20.43 2.33
N SER A 56 -5.87 21.06 2.44
CA SER A 56 -5.67 22.50 2.32
C SER A 56 -4.39 22.77 1.48
N PRO A 57 -4.51 23.19 0.21
CA PRO A 57 -5.76 23.51 -0.49
C PRO A 57 -6.65 22.29 -0.74
N PRO A 58 -7.94 22.48 -1.10
CA PRO A 58 -8.84 21.39 -1.47
C PRO A 58 -8.23 20.47 -2.53
N SER A 59 -8.44 19.16 -2.41
CA SER A 59 -7.93 18.18 -3.38
C SER A 59 -8.76 18.19 -4.65
N ASP A 60 -8.08 18.08 -5.79
CA ASP A 60 -8.64 17.94 -7.14
C ASP A 60 -8.93 16.49 -7.54
N TYR A 61 -8.77 15.53 -6.62
CA TYR A 61 -8.96 14.11 -6.90
C TYR A 61 -10.40 13.80 -7.32
N THR A 62 -10.56 13.11 -8.46
CA THR A 62 -11.86 12.85 -9.10
C THR A 62 -12.42 11.46 -8.87
N GLY A 63 -11.74 10.59 -8.10
CA GLY A 63 -12.21 9.23 -7.82
C GLY A 63 -13.50 9.19 -6.98
N LYS A 64 -14.23 8.08 -7.04
CA LYS A 64 -15.53 7.94 -6.38
C LYS A 64 -15.46 7.99 -4.85
N ASP A 65 -16.59 8.36 -4.23
CA ASP A 65 -16.79 8.18 -2.79
C ASP A 65 -16.60 6.69 -2.40
N GLY A 66 -15.98 6.45 -1.25
CA GLY A 66 -15.64 5.10 -0.77
C GLY A 66 -14.49 4.42 -1.51
N GLN A 67 -13.81 5.07 -2.47
CA GLN A 67 -12.62 4.51 -3.13
C GLN A 67 -11.45 4.41 -2.14
N ARG A 68 -10.77 3.26 -2.09
CA ARG A 68 -9.50 3.14 -1.36
C ARG A 68 -8.37 3.74 -2.17
N VAL A 69 -7.52 4.51 -1.51
CA VAL A 69 -6.41 5.22 -2.10
C VAL A 69 -5.18 5.13 -1.19
N VAL A 70 -4.01 5.17 -1.80
CA VAL A 70 -2.77 5.53 -1.11
C VAL A 70 -2.59 7.02 -1.31
N ILE A 71 -2.40 7.75 -0.22
CA ILE A 71 -2.13 9.19 -0.25
C ILE A 71 -0.73 9.45 0.27
N SER A 72 -0.03 10.41 -0.33
CA SER A 72 1.12 11.04 0.30
C SER A 72 0.81 12.50 0.60
N TYR A 73 1.15 12.95 1.80
CA TYR A 73 0.76 14.26 2.29
C TYR A 73 1.75 14.83 3.30
N THR A 74 1.71 16.14 3.46
CA THR A 74 2.40 16.86 4.54
C THR A 74 1.36 17.27 5.59
N PRO A 75 1.51 16.86 6.86
CA PRO A 75 0.67 17.36 7.94
C PRO A 75 0.77 18.88 8.06
N LEU A 76 -0.36 19.55 8.29
CA LEU A 76 -0.41 20.97 8.66
C LEU A 76 -0.85 21.05 10.13
N HIS A 77 -1.80 21.92 10.45
CA HIS A 77 -2.36 22.04 11.80
C HIS A 77 -3.58 21.12 11.97
N GLY A 78 -3.60 20.30 13.03
CA GLY A 78 -4.69 19.34 13.28
C GLY A 78 -4.79 18.29 12.18
N ASP A 79 -6.00 18.03 11.68
CA ASP A 79 -6.25 17.11 10.57
C ASP A 79 -6.19 17.78 9.18
N SER A 80 -5.78 19.04 9.11
CA SER A 80 -5.50 19.69 7.83
C SER A 80 -4.18 19.18 7.22
N VAL A 81 -4.19 18.90 5.92
CA VAL A 81 -3.02 18.34 5.22
C VAL A 81 -2.82 18.96 3.84
N LYS A 82 -1.57 19.05 3.39
CA LYS A 82 -1.25 19.33 1.99
C LYS A 82 -1.05 18.00 1.26
N ILE A 83 -2.00 17.64 0.40
CA ILE A 83 -1.91 16.43 -0.43
C ILE A 83 -0.83 16.62 -1.49
N ARG A 84 0.03 15.61 -1.66
CA ARG A 84 1.06 15.57 -2.70
C ARG A 84 0.69 14.62 -3.82
N GLN A 85 0.21 13.44 -3.46
CA GLN A 85 -0.17 12.42 -4.43
C GLN A 85 -1.35 11.61 -3.90
N VAL A 86 -2.21 11.18 -4.81
CA VAL A 86 -3.29 10.21 -4.55
C VAL A 86 -3.19 9.13 -5.63
N GLY A 87 -3.10 7.87 -5.21
CA GLY A 87 -3.11 6.71 -6.09
C GLY A 87 -4.26 5.78 -5.73
N ALA A 88 -5.05 5.35 -6.72
CA ALA A 88 -6.11 4.37 -6.46
C ALA A 88 -5.51 3.02 -6.05
N ILE A 89 -6.15 2.37 -5.08
CA ILE A 89 -5.82 1.02 -4.64
C ILE A 89 -6.82 0.05 -5.26
N PHE A 90 -6.35 -1.10 -5.73
CA PHE A 90 -7.25 -2.17 -6.16
C PHE A 90 -8.11 -2.59 -4.96
N THR A 91 -9.42 -2.50 -5.11
CA THR A 91 -10.37 -2.78 -4.02
C THR A 91 -11.38 -3.81 -4.49
N ASP A 92 -11.55 -4.88 -3.72
CA ASP A 92 -12.55 -5.93 -3.97
C ASP A 92 -13.06 -6.53 -2.65
N GLY A 93 -14.04 -7.43 -2.71
CA GLY A 93 -14.50 -8.23 -1.59
C GLY A 93 -13.79 -9.59 -1.49
N ILE A 94 -14.18 -10.37 -0.49
CA ILE A 94 -13.90 -11.81 -0.47
C ILE A 94 -14.78 -12.45 -1.56
N ARG A 95 -14.25 -13.45 -2.26
CA ARG A 95 -15.03 -14.22 -3.24
C ARG A 95 -15.35 -15.58 -2.63
N PRO A 96 -16.63 -15.87 -2.36
CA PRO A 96 -17.03 -17.13 -1.73
C PRO A 96 -16.82 -18.33 -2.66
N ASP A 97 -16.85 -18.12 -3.97
CA ASP A 97 -16.77 -19.20 -4.96
C ASP A 97 -15.55 -19.01 -5.88
N GLY A 98 -14.57 -19.89 -5.74
CA GLY A 98 -13.39 -19.91 -6.61
C GLY A 98 -12.21 -20.70 -6.10
N TYR A 99 -12.22 -21.16 -4.85
CA TYR A 99 -11.25 -22.13 -4.38
C TYR A 99 -11.80 -23.56 -4.50
N PRO A 100 -11.00 -24.55 -4.94
CA PRO A 100 -9.62 -24.43 -5.43
C PRO A 100 -9.49 -24.06 -6.92
N GLU A 101 -10.57 -24.09 -7.70
CA GLU A 101 -10.51 -24.13 -9.18
C GLU A 101 -9.91 -22.87 -9.82
N ARG A 102 -10.08 -21.70 -9.19
CA ARG A 102 -9.62 -20.39 -9.68
C ARG A 102 -8.42 -19.87 -8.89
N TRP A 103 -7.82 -20.68 -8.03
CA TRP A 103 -6.68 -20.26 -7.22
C TRP A 103 -5.39 -20.26 -8.03
N ALA A 104 -5.08 -19.11 -8.62
CA ALA A 104 -3.80 -18.86 -9.27
C ALA A 104 -2.73 -18.49 -8.23
N HIS A 105 -1.52 -19.01 -8.42
CA HIS A 105 -0.46 -19.00 -7.42
C HIS A 105 0.86 -18.44 -7.96
N ASP A 106 0.81 -17.51 -8.91
CA ASP A 106 2.01 -16.79 -9.33
C ASP A 106 2.58 -16.06 -8.10
N PRO A 107 3.87 -16.25 -7.77
CA PRO A 107 4.41 -15.78 -6.50
C PRO A 107 4.44 -14.26 -6.43
N VAL A 108 4.32 -13.75 -5.20
CA VAL A 108 4.49 -12.33 -4.89
C VAL A 108 5.48 -12.15 -3.75
N LYS A 109 6.13 -11.00 -3.70
CA LYS A 109 6.94 -10.60 -2.55
C LYS A 109 6.11 -9.71 -1.62
N ILE A 110 6.02 -10.11 -0.36
CA ILE A 110 5.28 -9.38 0.66
C ILE A 110 6.13 -8.21 1.16
N GLN A 111 5.63 -6.98 1.02
CA GLN A 111 6.25 -5.79 1.64
C GLN A 111 5.56 -5.45 2.96
N SER A 112 4.23 -5.48 2.99
CA SER A 112 3.43 -5.30 4.22
C SER A 112 2.02 -5.84 4.04
N ILE A 113 1.44 -6.40 5.10
CA ILE A 113 0.05 -6.84 5.18
C ILE A 113 -0.49 -6.50 6.57
N TRP A 114 -1.65 -5.87 6.64
CA TRP A 114 -2.30 -5.52 7.92
C TRP A 114 -3.82 -5.46 7.77
N VAL A 115 -4.52 -5.56 8.90
CA VAL A 115 -5.96 -5.29 8.98
C VAL A 115 -6.17 -3.86 9.46
N GLY A 116 -7.02 -3.10 8.77
CA GLY A 116 -7.31 -1.70 9.11
C GLY A 116 -8.46 -1.13 8.29
N GLY A 117 -9.29 -0.28 8.92
CA GLY A 117 -10.44 0.35 8.26
C GLY A 117 -11.50 -0.63 7.72
N GLY A 118 -11.56 -1.86 8.24
CA GLY A 118 -12.43 -2.94 7.73
C GLY A 118 -11.89 -3.70 6.52
N TYR A 119 -10.60 -3.53 6.20
CA TYR A 119 -9.95 -4.18 5.05
C TYR A 119 -8.75 -5.03 5.47
N LEU A 120 -8.47 -6.08 4.70
CA LEU A 120 -7.12 -6.66 4.61
C LEU A 120 -6.34 -5.83 3.58
N ASN A 121 -5.39 -5.04 4.06
CA ASN A 121 -4.56 -4.18 3.24
C ASN A 121 -3.24 -4.86 2.92
N MET A 122 -2.78 -4.71 1.68
CA MET A 122 -1.61 -5.39 1.15
C MET A 122 -0.76 -4.44 0.33
N ILE A 123 0.54 -4.41 0.64
CA ILE A 123 1.59 -3.87 -0.23
C ILE A 123 2.43 -5.07 -0.66
N LEU A 124 2.38 -5.37 -1.94
CA LEU A 124 3.09 -6.47 -2.56
C LEU A 124 4.05 -5.93 -3.62
N GLU A 125 5.05 -6.71 -3.97
CA GLU A 125 5.91 -6.50 -5.12
C GLU A 125 5.74 -7.70 -6.06
N VAL A 126 5.47 -7.41 -7.34
CA VAL A 126 5.27 -8.40 -8.40
C VAL A 126 6.21 -8.10 -9.56
N GLU A 127 6.63 -9.13 -10.29
CA GLU A 127 7.33 -8.93 -11.55
C GLU A 127 6.33 -8.50 -12.63
N TYR A 128 6.48 -7.28 -13.17
CA TYR A 128 5.57 -6.70 -14.14
C TYR A 128 6.31 -6.26 -15.40
N HIS A 129 5.73 -6.55 -16.55
CA HIS A 129 6.18 -6.07 -17.85
C HIS A 129 5.10 -5.21 -18.52
N SER A 130 3.94 -5.79 -18.87
CA SER A 130 2.99 -5.13 -19.78
C SER A 130 1.53 -5.55 -19.69
N LYS A 131 1.23 -6.79 -19.29
CA LYS A 131 -0.13 -7.30 -19.17
C LYS A 131 -0.67 -7.05 -17.78
N SER A 132 -1.96 -6.81 -17.70
CA SER A 132 -2.63 -6.65 -16.39
C SER A 132 -2.65 -7.99 -15.66
N HIS A 133 -2.19 -7.96 -14.42
CA HIS A 133 -2.32 -9.11 -13.53
C HIS A 133 -3.75 -9.18 -12.96
N VAL A 134 -4.18 -10.38 -12.62
CA VAL A 134 -5.47 -10.64 -11.99
C VAL A 134 -5.23 -11.07 -10.55
N ILE A 135 -5.90 -10.39 -9.61
CA ILE A 135 -5.85 -10.75 -8.19
C ILE A 135 -7.26 -10.95 -7.62
N ALA A 136 -7.35 -11.79 -6.60
CA ALA A 136 -8.57 -12.01 -5.83
C ALA A 136 -8.23 -12.51 -4.41
N LEU A 137 -9.18 -12.36 -3.49
CA LEU A 137 -9.15 -13.01 -2.19
C LEU A 137 -10.28 -14.04 -2.15
N LEU A 138 -9.93 -15.31 -2.23
CA LEU A 138 -10.87 -16.42 -2.35
C LEU A 138 -11.14 -17.06 -0.99
N ARG A 139 -12.31 -17.64 -0.83
CA ARG A 139 -12.67 -18.48 0.32
C ARG A 139 -13.21 -19.81 -0.19
N ASP A 140 -13.06 -20.86 0.63
CA ASP A 140 -13.78 -22.12 0.44
C ASP A 140 -15.09 -22.06 1.25
N PRO A 141 -16.27 -22.08 0.62
CA PRO A 141 -17.54 -21.98 1.31
C PRO A 141 -17.92 -23.27 2.04
N SER A 142 -17.26 -24.39 1.72
CA SER A 142 -17.42 -25.67 2.41
C SER A 142 -16.55 -25.79 3.67
N SER A 143 -15.58 -24.88 3.84
CA SER A 143 -14.71 -24.88 5.01
C SER A 143 -15.36 -24.19 6.20
N GLU A 144 -15.28 -24.83 7.36
CA GLU A 144 -15.65 -24.24 8.65
C GLU A 144 -14.61 -23.19 9.12
N THR A 145 -13.43 -23.13 8.48
CA THR A 145 -12.39 -22.15 8.81
C THR A 145 -12.57 -20.85 8.01
N ASN A 146 -12.13 -19.74 8.59
CA ASN A 146 -11.96 -18.47 7.88
C ASN A 146 -10.59 -18.44 7.16
N ASP A 147 -10.33 -19.45 6.34
CA ASP A 147 -9.15 -19.48 5.48
C ASP A 147 -9.40 -18.64 4.22
N LEU A 148 -8.54 -17.65 3.98
CA LEU A 148 -8.59 -16.77 2.82
C LEU A 148 -7.36 -17.00 1.95
N TYR A 149 -7.59 -17.27 0.67
CA TYR A 149 -6.55 -17.60 -0.31
C TYR A 149 -6.32 -16.41 -1.22
N PHE A 150 -5.16 -15.78 -1.11
CA PHE A 150 -4.75 -14.76 -2.07
C PHE A 150 -4.41 -15.45 -3.39
N SER A 151 -5.15 -15.08 -4.43
CA SER A 151 -4.96 -15.55 -5.80
C SER A 151 -4.27 -14.46 -6.61
N HIS A 152 -3.22 -14.82 -7.33
CA HIS A 152 -2.51 -13.93 -8.24
C HIS A 152 -2.17 -14.66 -9.53
N SER A 153 -2.55 -14.06 -10.65
CA SER A 153 -2.18 -14.51 -11.99
C SER A 153 -1.56 -13.37 -12.78
N ARG A 154 -0.42 -13.64 -13.42
CA ARG A 154 0.25 -12.73 -14.35
C ARG A 154 -0.41 -12.70 -15.73
N ALA A 155 -1.38 -13.57 -16.00
CA ALA A 155 -2.01 -13.71 -17.32
C ALA A 155 -0.97 -13.84 -18.47
N ASP A 156 0.05 -14.66 -18.24
CA ASP A 156 1.22 -14.85 -19.12
C ASP A 156 1.99 -13.55 -19.42
N ASP A 157 2.07 -12.60 -18.48
CA ASP A 157 2.95 -11.43 -18.61
C ASP A 157 4.41 -11.87 -18.64
N PRO A 158 5.22 -11.45 -19.63
CA PRO A 158 6.64 -11.80 -19.69
C PRO A 158 7.42 -11.37 -18.45
N ALA A 159 8.62 -11.91 -18.31
CA ALA A 159 9.60 -11.43 -17.32
C ALA A 159 9.82 -9.92 -17.47
N GLY A 160 9.95 -9.23 -16.35
CA GLY A 160 9.85 -7.79 -16.26
C GLY A 160 10.68 -7.23 -15.12
N TYR A 161 10.18 -6.17 -14.49
CA TYR A 161 10.84 -5.54 -13.35
C TYR A 161 9.94 -5.59 -12.11
N PRO A 162 10.51 -5.56 -10.89
CA PRO A 162 9.73 -5.50 -9.66
C PRO A 162 8.88 -4.22 -9.63
N LYS A 163 7.58 -4.39 -9.38
CA LYS A 163 6.61 -3.29 -9.30
C LYS A 163 5.73 -3.45 -8.08
N LYS A 164 5.54 -2.36 -7.34
CA LYS A 164 4.63 -2.33 -6.19
C LYS A 164 3.18 -2.45 -6.66
N MET A 165 2.43 -3.28 -5.95
CA MET A 165 0.99 -3.47 -6.10
C MET A 165 0.32 -3.19 -4.76
N TYR A 166 -0.70 -2.34 -4.78
CA TYR A 166 -1.51 -2.00 -3.62
C TYR A 166 -2.89 -2.64 -3.76
N ALA A 167 -3.31 -3.38 -2.74
CA ALA A 167 -4.62 -4.03 -2.70
C ALA A 167 -5.28 -3.85 -1.33
N SER A 168 -6.60 -3.70 -1.31
CA SER A 168 -7.42 -3.71 -0.09
C SER A 168 -8.65 -4.58 -0.33
N PHE A 169 -8.84 -5.62 0.47
CA PHE A 169 -10.02 -6.50 0.39
C PHE A 169 -10.97 -6.23 1.55
N ARG A 170 -12.25 -6.00 1.25
CA ARG A 170 -13.29 -5.80 2.29
C ARG A 170 -13.49 -7.09 3.07
N LEU A 171 -13.47 -6.99 4.40
CA LEU A 171 -13.61 -8.13 5.31
C LEU A 171 -15.01 -8.26 5.91
N SER A 172 -15.96 -7.41 5.52
CA SER A 172 -17.33 -7.41 6.06
C SER A 172 -18.03 -8.77 5.92
N GLU A 173 -17.69 -9.55 4.89
CA GLU A 173 -18.26 -10.89 4.66
C GLU A 173 -17.80 -11.95 5.67
N LEU A 174 -16.78 -11.67 6.49
CA LEU A 174 -16.41 -12.53 7.60
C LEU A 174 -17.31 -12.34 8.82
N ARG A 175 -18.02 -11.20 8.92
CA ARG A 175 -18.92 -10.95 10.04
C ARG A 175 -20.22 -11.71 9.86
N THR A 176 -20.73 -12.24 10.96
CA THR A 176 -22.08 -12.81 11.04
C THR A 176 -23.03 -11.73 11.53
N ALA A 177 -24.20 -11.59 10.90
CA ALA A 177 -25.20 -10.62 11.31
C ALA A 177 -25.60 -10.82 12.78
N GLY A 178 -25.58 -9.75 13.57
CA GLY A 178 -25.86 -9.77 15.01
C GLY A 178 -24.65 -10.10 15.90
N HIS A 179 -23.46 -10.27 15.30
CA HIS A 179 -22.19 -10.51 15.99
C HIS A 179 -21.10 -9.52 15.53
N GLU A 180 -21.49 -8.29 15.18
CA GLU A 180 -20.57 -7.26 14.68
C GLU A 180 -19.53 -6.83 15.73
N GLU A 181 -19.89 -6.93 17.00
CA GLU A 181 -19.06 -6.63 18.18
C GLU A 181 -17.98 -7.69 18.46
N GLU A 182 -17.97 -8.81 17.73
CA GLU A 182 -17.00 -9.88 17.93
C GLU A 182 -15.79 -9.72 17.01
N ALA A 183 -14.60 -9.96 17.56
CA ALA A 183 -13.39 -10.05 16.78
C ALA A 183 -13.35 -11.38 16.01
N VAL A 184 -13.10 -11.32 14.70
CA VAL A 184 -13.13 -12.50 13.83
C VAL A 184 -11.71 -12.92 13.45
N PRO A 185 -11.20 -14.07 13.94
CA PRO A 185 -9.93 -14.60 13.50
C PRO A 185 -10.05 -15.17 12.09
N PHE A 186 -9.02 -14.99 11.29
CA PHE A 186 -8.91 -15.55 9.95
C PHE A 186 -7.45 -15.76 9.58
N ARG A 187 -7.21 -16.64 8.60
CA ARG A 187 -5.87 -16.95 8.13
C ARG A 187 -5.73 -16.59 6.67
N LEU A 188 -4.68 -15.84 6.34
CA LEU A 188 -4.27 -15.59 4.98
C LEU A 188 -3.32 -16.68 4.50
N ILE A 189 -3.64 -17.28 3.36
CA ILE A 189 -2.80 -18.21 2.62
C ILE A 189 -2.34 -17.53 1.32
N ILE A 190 -1.02 -17.44 1.12
CA ILE A 190 -0.42 -16.67 0.01
C ILE A 190 0.85 -17.35 -0.50
N TYR A 191 1.01 -17.40 -1.82
CA TYR A 191 2.23 -17.91 -2.47
C TYR A 191 3.27 -16.81 -2.64
N THR A 192 4.51 -17.11 -2.24
CA THR A 192 5.67 -16.23 -2.36
C THR A 192 6.82 -16.95 -3.08
N ASP A 193 7.90 -16.24 -3.38
CA ASP A 193 9.11 -16.83 -3.97
C ASP A 193 9.75 -17.91 -3.06
N GLU A 194 9.48 -17.86 -1.75
CA GLU A 194 9.91 -18.85 -0.76
C GLU A 194 8.91 -20.02 -0.60
N GLY A 195 7.81 -20.00 -1.36
CA GLY A 195 6.72 -20.96 -1.28
C GLY A 195 5.49 -20.44 -0.54
N LEU A 196 4.65 -21.37 -0.10
CA LEU A 196 3.37 -21.08 0.54
C LEU A 196 3.57 -20.53 1.96
N ARG A 197 3.02 -19.34 2.24
CA ARG A 197 2.98 -18.74 3.57
C ARG A 197 1.57 -18.73 4.11
N LYS A 198 1.47 -18.89 5.44
CA LYS A 198 0.24 -18.80 6.21
C LYS A 198 0.42 -17.76 7.30
N MET A 199 -0.53 -16.84 7.43
CA MET A 199 -0.45 -15.73 8.37
C MET A 199 -1.79 -15.57 9.08
N GLU A 200 -1.77 -15.52 10.41
CA GLU A 200 -2.96 -15.36 11.23
C GLU A 200 -3.25 -13.87 11.43
N PHE A 201 -4.51 -13.48 11.31
CA PHE A 201 -5.00 -12.13 11.51
C PHE A 201 -6.30 -12.14 12.32
N VAL A 202 -6.64 -10.97 12.83
CA VAL A 202 -7.90 -10.73 13.52
C VAL A 202 -8.54 -9.51 12.88
N LEU A 203 -9.79 -9.63 12.44
CA LEU A 203 -10.66 -8.50 12.19
C LEU A 203 -11.18 -8.00 13.56
N PRO A 204 -10.80 -6.80 14.03
CA PRO A 204 -11.27 -6.28 15.32
C PRO A 204 -12.80 -6.14 15.35
N SER A 205 -13.39 -6.02 16.55
CA SER A 205 -14.78 -5.55 16.69
C SER A 205 -14.94 -4.15 16.08
N GLU A 206 -16.16 -3.80 15.64
CA GLU A 206 -16.46 -2.42 15.22
C GLU A 206 -16.48 -1.42 16.38
#